data_AF-A0A8S3CD30-F1
#
_entry.id   AF-A0A8S3CD30-F1
#
_cell.length_a   1.000
_cell.length_b   1.000
_cell.length_c   1.000
_cell.angle_alpha   90.00
_cell.angle_beta   90.00
_cell.angle_gamma   90.00
#
_symmetry.space_group_name_H-M   'P 1'
#
loop_
_entity.id
_entity.type
_entity.pdbx_description
1 polymer ?
#
loop_
_entity_poly.entity_id
_entity_poly.type
_entity_poly.pdbx_seq_one_letter_code
_entity_poly.pdbx_strand_id
1 'polypeptide(L)'
;MLSSRSFSKLFKGANCSGKIYIFSTTLPIAVAPGKLSNREDKKLLGTEKEKALFSPANDVYTKLGEECAQSGCAVDLFVFPNNYVDLATIGEVCRLSGGEIYKFNYFSIDNDGERLLDELKRNFQRTTVFDALMRIRTNTGIRPVDFLGHFYMTNSTEMIFGTMDADKTVAVELKHDDKLPTEGNSYVQVALLYTSISGQRRLRVLTLALTVTSSYASLYPLCDLDTIMNYTMKVAIRSILLSTPKSIRDSIITQTANMLACYRKHCAQSTAAGQLILPETLKLLPMYAAALLKSDLLTGTQTVTTDDRSWLIHRLMSMNIKGSSAYLYPRIYPL
;
A
#
# COMPACT_ATOMS: atom_id res chain seq x y z
N MET A 1 20.58 -14.78 -11.14
CA MET A 1 21.19 -13.85 -10.18
C MET A 1 20.94 -14.19 -8.70
N LEU A 2 20.06 -15.15 -8.36
CA LEU A 2 19.77 -15.54 -6.97
C LEU A 2 20.39 -16.91 -6.60
N SER A 3 21.68 -17.16 -6.88
CA SER A 3 22.32 -18.44 -6.55
C SER A 3 23.06 -18.42 -5.20
N SER A 4 22.58 -19.28 -4.30
CA SER A 4 23.27 -19.93 -3.16
C SER A 4 23.71 -19.14 -1.92
N ARG A 5 23.76 -17.81 -1.91
CA ARG A 5 23.85 -17.02 -0.65
C ARG A 5 22.65 -16.09 -0.58
N SER A 6 21.60 -16.49 0.14
CA SER A 6 20.45 -15.60 0.34
C SER A 6 20.95 -14.30 0.98
N PHE A 7 20.42 -13.18 0.51
CA PHE A 7 20.75 -11.86 1.04
C PHE A 7 20.64 -11.79 2.57
N SER A 8 19.65 -12.48 3.12
CA SER A 8 19.46 -12.70 4.55
C SER A 8 20.70 -13.29 5.24
N LYS A 9 21.41 -14.25 4.63
CA LYS A 9 22.66 -14.83 5.17
C LYS A 9 23.81 -13.83 5.20
N LEU A 10 23.88 -12.90 4.25
CA LEU A 10 24.92 -11.86 4.24
C LEU A 10 24.77 -10.95 5.46
N PHE A 11 23.56 -10.40 5.67
CA PHE A 11 23.25 -9.52 6.79
C PHE A 11 23.33 -10.23 8.14
N LYS A 12 22.81 -11.47 8.22
CA LYS A 12 22.96 -12.32 9.42
C LYS A 12 24.42 -12.62 9.74
N GLY A 13 25.23 -12.97 8.73
CA GLY A 13 26.65 -13.27 8.90
C GLY A 13 27.47 -12.04 9.32
N ALA A 14 27.10 -10.86 8.85
CA ALA A 14 27.72 -9.59 9.23
C ALA A 14 27.14 -8.98 10.53
N ASN A 15 26.13 -9.61 11.13
CA ASN A 15 25.37 -9.11 12.28
C ASN A 15 24.93 -7.65 12.11
N CYS A 16 24.41 -7.33 10.91
CA CYS A 16 23.97 -5.98 10.56
C CYS A 16 22.63 -6.00 9.82
N SER A 17 21.94 -4.87 9.88
CA SER A 17 20.74 -4.59 9.09
C SER A 17 21.10 -3.76 7.87
N GLY A 18 20.28 -3.76 6.83
CA GLY A 18 20.62 -2.97 5.65
C GLY A 18 19.60 -2.99 4.52
N LYS A 19 20.03 -2.50 3.37
CA LYS A 19 19.18 -2.36 2.19
C LYS A 19 19.95 -2.76 0.95
N ILE A 20 19.31 -3.50 0.07
CA ILE A 20 19.88 -3.97 -1.19
C ILE A 20 19.20 -3.24 -2.33
N TYR A 21 20.01 -2.73 -3.24
CA TYR A 21 19.56 -2.08 -4.47
C TYR A 21 19.82 -3.04 -5.63
N ILE A 22 18.74 -3.59 -6.21
CA ILE A 22 18.81 -4.49 -7.35
C ILE A 22 18.45 -3.71 -8.61
N PHE A 23 19.31 -3.77 -9.61
CA PHE A 23 19.06 -3.22 -10.94
C PHE A 23 18.82 -4.38 -11.90
N SER A 24 17.65 -4.44 -12.52
CA SER A 24 17.22 -5.56 -13.38
C SER A 24 16.56 -5.06 -14.67
N THR A 25 16.74 -5.78 -15.76
CA THR A 25 16.27 -5.36 -17.10
C THR A 25 15.29 -6.36 -17.73
N THR A 26 15.41 -7.65 -17.42
CA THR A 26 14.68 -8.72 -18.14
C THR A 26 14.08 -9.75 -17.19
N LEU A 27 13.12 -10.52 -17.72
CA LEU A 27 12.54 -11.67 -17.04
C LEU A 27 13.63 -12.67 -16.59
N PRO A 28 13.67 -13.11 -15.32
CA PRO A 28 14.63 -14.12 -14.84
C PRO A 28 14.38 -15.53 -15.42
N ILE A 29 14.92 -15.82 -16.61
CA ILE A 29 14.70 -17.10 -17.32
C ILE A 29 15.76 -18.19 -17.08
N ALA A 30 16.90 -17.82 -16.48
CA ALA A 30 18.00 -18.75 -16.23
C ALA A 30 17.57 -19.91 -15.31
N VAL A 31 18.12 -21.11 -15.54
CA VAL A 31 17.81 -22.29 -14.73
C VAL A 31 18.42 -22.15 -13.34
N ALA A 32 17.61 -21.63 -12.41
CA ALA A 32 17.96 -21.39 -11.02
C ALA A 32 16.66 -21.33 -10.18
N PRO A 33 16.75 -21.38 -8.84
CA PRO A 33 15.61 -21.05 -7.99
C PRO A 33 15.03 -19.66 -8.35
N GLY A 34 13.72 -19.59 -8.49
CA GLY A 34 13.03 -18.36 -8.93
C GLY A 34 13.00 -18.13 -10.44
N LYS A 35 13.38 -19.13 -11.26
CA LYS A 35 13.16 -19.11 -12.73
C LYS A 35 11.70 -18.78 -13.04
N LEU A 36 11.48 -17.86 -13.98
CA LEU A 36 10.17 -17.48 -14.49
C LEU A 36 10.04 -17.82 -15.98
N SER A 37 8.79 -17.91 -16.42
CA SER A 37 8.39 -18.04 -17.82
C SER A 37 7.45 -16.90 -18.17
N ASN A 38 7.35 -16.54 -19.45
CA ASN A 38 6.34 -15.58 -19.87
C ASN A 38 4.95 -16.21 -19.68
N ARG A 39 4.20 -15.70 -18.70
CA ARG A 39 2.85 -16.14 -18.34
C ARG A 39 1.82 -15.02 -18.52
N GLU A 40 2.19 -13.94 -19.22
CA GLU A 40 1.28 -12.84 -19.48
C GLU A 40 0.13 -13.33 -20.38
N ASP A 41 -1.09 -13.22 -19.86
CA ASP A 41 -2.30 -13.46 -20.64
C ASP A 41 -3.30 -12.33 -20.43
N LYS A 42 -3.24 -11.34 -21.34
CA LYS A 42 -4.11 -10.16 -21.32
C LYS A 42 -5.60 -10.50 -21.43
N LYS A 43 -5.97 -11.71 -21.88
CA LYS A 43 -7.37 -12.16 -21.94
C LYS A 43 -7.96 -12.41 -20.57
N LEU A 44 -7.12 -12.61 -19.54
CA LEU A 44 -7.58 -12.82 -18.17
C LEU A 44 -7.94 -11.50 -17.46
N LEU A 45 -7.46 -10.35 -17.96
CA LEU A 45 -7.79 -9.03 -17.39
C LEU A 45 -9.30 -8.79 -17.44
N GLY A 46 -9.86 -8.29 -16.34
CA GLY A 46 -11.29 -8.07 -16.16
C GLY A 46 -12.12 -9.34 -15.89
N THR A 47 -11.52 -10.53 -15.91
CA THR A 47 -12.22 -11.80 -15.66
C THR A 47 -12.07 -12.28 -14.22
N GLU A 48 -12.79 -13.32 -13.83
CA GLU A 48 -12.63 -13.96 -12.50
C GLU A 48 -11.25 -14.60 -12.28
N LYS A 49 -10.53 -14.90 -13.37
CA LYS A 49 -9.18 -15.49 -13.36
C LYS A 49 -8.07 -14.44 -13.31
N GLU A 50 -8.42 -13.16 -13.33
CA GLU A 50 -7.46 -12.05 -13.32
C GLU A 50 -6.48 -12.14 -12.14
N LYS A 51 -6.94 -12.59 -10.96
CA LYS A 51 -6.10 -12.77 -9.77
C LYS A 51 -4.84 -13.62 -10.01
N ALA A 52 -4.86 -14.54 -10.98
CA ALA A 52 -3.71 -15.38 -11.31
C ALA A 52 -2.55 -14.57 -11.91
N LEU A 53 -2.84 -13.45 -12.59
CA LEU A 53 -1.84 -12.54 -13.14
C LEU A 53 -1.09 -11.76 -12.04
N PHE A 54 -1.74 -11.54 -10.90
CA PHE A 54 -1.19 -10.76 -9.78
C PHE A 54 -0.67 -11.63 -8.63
N SER A 55 -0.88 -12.94 -8.71
CA SER A 55 -0.30 -13.91 -7.77
C SER A 55 1.12 -14.28 -8.21
N PRO A 56 2.09 -14.41 -7.31
CA PRO A 56 3.45 -14.81 -7.67
C PRO A 56 3.47 -16.20 -8.32
N ALA A 57 4.33 -16.41 -9.31
CA ALA A 57 4.44 -17.65 -10.07
C ALA A 57 5.00 -18.83 -9.24
N ASN A 58 5.77 -18.51 -8.22
CA ASN A 58 6.36 -19.45 -7.27
C ASN A 58 6.60 -18.77 -5.92
N ASP A 59 6.93 -19.54 -4.90
CA ASP A 59 7.09 -19.08 -3.52
C ASP A 59 8.49 -18.56 -3.18
N VAL A 60 9.46 -18.66 -4.10
CA VAL A 60 10.87 -18.32 -3.84
C VAL A 60 11.02 -16.85 -3.48
N TYR A 61 10.34 -15.95 -4.18
CA TYR A 61 10.41 -14.50 -3.94
C TYR A 61 9.67 -14.09 -2.66
N THR A 62 8.55 -14.74 -2.36
CA THR A 62 7.81 -14.57 -1.11
C THR A 62 8.71 -14.96 0.08
N LYS A 63 9.24 -16.19 0.08
CA LYS A 63 10.15 -16.67 1.14
C LYS A 63 11.37 -15.78 1.30
N LEU A 64 11.97 -15.34 0.20
CA LEU A 64 13.11 -14.41 0.24
C LEU A 64 12.73 -13.09 0.91
N GLY A 65 11.54 -12.54 0.62
CA GLY A 65 11.03 -11.32 1.25
C GLY A 65 10.83 -11.47 2.76
N GLU A 66 10.25 -12.60 3.20
CA GLU A 66 10.07 -12.93 4.63
C GLU A 66 11.41 -13.05 5.35
N GLU A 67 12.36 -13.80 4.77
CA GLU A 67 13.71 -13.92 5.33
C GLU A 67 14.42 -12.58 5.42
N CYS A 68 14.24 -11.71 4.42
CA CYS A 68 14.82 -10.37 4.41
C CYS A 68 14.24 -9.53 5.56
N ALA A 69 12.91 -9.48 5.69
CA ALA A 69 12.24 -8.73 6.76
C ALA A 69 12.73 -9.20 8.16
N GLN A 70 12.77 -10.50 8.39
CA GLN A 70 13.25 -11.10 9.64
C GLN A 70 14.74 -10.88 9.91
N SER A 71 15.53 -10.60 8.87
CA SER A 71 16.97 -10.32 9.00
C SER A 71 17.27 -8.82 9.07
N GLY A 72 16.25 -7.97 9.19
CA GLY A 72 16.41 -6.52 9.20
C GLY A 72 16.95 -5.97 7.89
N CYS A 73 16.66 -6.61 6.75
CA CYS A 73 17.06 -6.10 5.44
C CYS A 73 15.90 -5.93 4.48
N ALA A 74 15.95 -4.89 3.65
CA ALA A 74 14.99 -4.66 2.58
C ALA A 74 15.63 -4.74 1.20
N VAL A 75 14.81 -5.02 0.19
CA VAL A 75 15.21 -5.04 -1.21
C VAL A 75 14.43 -3.97 -1.95
N ASP A 76 15.16 -3.02 -2.55
CA ASP A 76 14.60 -2.11 -3.54
C ASP A 76 14.99 -2.57 -4.94
N LEU A 77 14.01 -2.53 -5.84
CA LEU A 77 14.14 -3.03 -7.20
C LEU A 77 14.00 -1.89 -8.20
N PHE A 78 15.08 -1.60 -8.91
CA PHE A 78 15.12 -0.72 -10.07
C PHE A 78 14.98 -1.59 -11.33
N VAL A 79 13.82 -1.55 -11.97
CA VAL A 79 13.54 -2.30 -13.20
C VAL A 79 13.53 -1.40 -14.42
N PHE A 80 14.18 -1.87 -15.48
CA PHE A 80 14.28 -1.20 -16.79
C PHE A 80 13.73 -2.11 -17.89
N PRO A 81 12.42 -2.45 -17.86
CA PRO A 81 11.85 -3.42 -18.78
C PRO A 81 11.65 -2.83 -20.19
N ASN A 82 12.03 -3.62 -21.19
CA ASN A 82 11.60 -3.44 -22.59
C ASN A 82 10.52 -4.46 -23.00
N ASN A 83 10.22 -5.42 -22.12
CA ASN A 83 9.26 -6.51 -22.31
C ASN A 83 8.75 -6.95 -20.92
N TYR A 84 7.79 -7.88 -20.90
CA TYR A 84 7.26 -8.48 -19.66
C TYR A 84 8.36 -9.03 -18.75
N VAL A 85 8.32 -8.68 -17.46
CA VAL A 85 9.27 -9.10 -16.41
C VAL A 85 8.62 -9.76 -15.19
N ASP A 86 7.29 -9.86 -15.17
CA ASP A 86 6.51 -10.47 -14.08
C ASP A 86 6.73 -9.79 -12.72
N LEU A 87 6.41 -8.49 -12.65
CA LEU A 87 6.51 -7.69 -11.42
C LEU A 87 5.64 -8.22 -10.28
N ALA A 88 4.53 -8.91 -10.61
CA ALA A 88 3.71 -9.60 -9.61
C ALA A 88 4.52 -10.64 -8.82
N THR A 89 5.50 -11.29 -9.46
CA THR A 89 6.36 -12.28 -8.80
C THR A 89 7.59 -11.64 -8.17
N ILE A 90 8.39 -10.91 -8.97
CA ILE A 90 9.69 -10.40 -8.49
C ILE A 90 9.54 -9.26 -7.49
N GLY A 91 8.39 -8.56 -7.48
CA GLY A 91 8.07 -7.50 -6.54
C GLY A 91 7.75 -7.97 -5.12
N GLU A 92 7.46 -9.26 -4.91
CA GLU A 92 7.10 -9.82 -3.59
C GLU A 92 8.21 -9.59 -2.55
N VAL A 93 9.47 -9.70 -2.97
CA VAL A 93 10.61 -9.44 -2.08
C VAL A 93 10.60 -8.00 -1.57
N CYS A 94 10.22 -7.03 -2.42
CA CYS A 94 10.12 -5.62 -2.03
C CYS A 94 8.92 -5.42 -1.11
N ARG A 95 7.76 -6.00 -1.45
CA ARG A 95 6.52 -5.89 -0.66
C ARG A 95 6.71 -6.38 0.78
N LEU A 96 7.29 -7.56 0.96
CA LEU A 96 7.41 -8.20 2.27
C LEU A 96 8.57 -7.64 3.11
N SER A 97 9.67 -7.25 2.47
CA SER A 97 10.84 -6.71 3.17
C SER A 97 10.73 -5.22 3.51
N GLY A 98 9.67 -4.54 3.04
CA GLY A 98 9.51 -3.09 3.22
C GLY A 98 10.35 -2.27 2.25
N GLY A 99 10.66 -2.81 1.07
CA GLY A 99 11.34 -2.09 -0.02
C GLY A 99 10.40 -1.38 -0.98
N GLU A 100 10.93 -0.90 -2.10
CA GLU A 100 10.25 -0.14 -3.16
C GLU A 100 10.58 -0.68 -4.56
N ILE A 101 9.67 -0.44 -5.53
CA ILE A 101 9.90 -0.74 -6.95
C ILE A 101 9.95 0.55 -7.76
N TYR A 102 11.09 0.78 -8.41
CA TYR A 102 11.33 1.88 -9.34
C TYR A 102 11.30 1.33 -10.76
N LYS A 103 10.31 1.76 -11.55
CA LYS A 103 10.08 1.24 -12.90
C LYS A 103 10.31 2.31 -13.96
N PHE A 104 11.15 1.96 -14.93
CA PHE A 104 11.53 2.78 -16.08
C PHE A 104 11.27 1.99 -17.37
N ASN A 105 10.05 2.10 -17.91
CA ASN A 105 9.66 1.44 -19.15
C ASN A 105 10.43 2.02 -20.34
N TYR A 106 11.02 1.16 -21.18
CA TYR A 106 11.75 1.59 -22.37
C TYR A 106 12.81 2.66 -22.08
N PHE A 107 13.56 2.45 -21.00
CA PHE A 107 14.52 3.41 -20.48
C PHE A 107 15.45 3.95 -21.56
N SER A 108 15.52 5.28 -21.67
CA SER A 108 16.56 5.98 -22.42
C SER A 108 17.25 7.01 -21.54
N ILE A 109 18.57 7.17 -21.72
CA ILE A 109 19.34 8.10 -20.90
C ILE A 109 18.86 9.55 -21.06
N ASP A 110 18.43 9.92 -22.26
CA ASP A 110 17.99 11.28 -22.58
C ASP A 110 16.65 11.66 -21.92
N ASN A 111 15.74 10.69 -21.74
CA ASN A 111 14.41 10.95 -21.17
C ASN A 111 14.32 10.61 -19.67
N ASP A 112 15.02 9.57 -19.24
CA ASP A 112 14.85 8.99 -17.90
C ASP A 112 16.09 9.15 -17.00
N GLY A 113 17.23 9.58 -17.55
CA GLY A 113 18.50 9.64 -16.82
C GLY A 113 18.42 10.54 -15.57
N GLU A 114 17.85 11.73 -15.70
CA GLU A 114 17.67 12.66 -14.58
C GLU A 114 16.72 12.08 -13.52
N ARG A 115 15.58 11.54 -13.96
CA ARG A 115 14.61 10.89 -13.06
C ARG A 115 15.23 9.74 -12.29
N LEU A 116 16.04 8.89 -12.94
CA LEU A 116 16.74 7.79 -12.27
C LEU A 116 17.69 8.31 -11.18
N LEU A 117 18.48 9.35 -11.49
CA LEU A 117 19.40 9.95 -10.53
C LEU A 117 18.64 10.55 -9.34
N ASP A 118 17.51 11.20 -9.58
CA ASP A 118 16.72 11.82 -8.51
C ASP A 118 16.02 10.80 -7.62
N GLU A 119 15.49 9.71 -8.20
CA GLU A 119 14.94 8.60 -7.43
C GLU A 119 16.01 7.93 -6.56
N LEU A 120 17.23 7.74 -7.09
CA LEU A 120 18.36 7.22 -6.33
C LEU A 120 18.79 8.17 -5.20
N LYS A 121 18.97 9.47 -5.50
CA LYS A 121 19.30 10.48 -4.49
C LYS A 121 18.26 10.50 -3.37
N ARG A 122 16.97 10.55 -3.72
CA ARG A 122 15.87 10.54 -2.74
C ARG A 122 15.93 9.27 -1.89
N ASN A 123 16.15 8.11 -2.50
CA ASN A 123 16.20 6.84 -1.79
C ASN A 123 17.37 6.77 -0.80
N PHE A 124 18.55 7.26 -1.17
CA PHE A 124 19.71 7.30 -0.27
C PHE A 124 19.60 8.34 0.85
N GLN A 125 19.00 9.49 0.55
CA GLN A 125 18.99 10.63 1.47
C GLN A 125 17.78 10.68 2.39
N ARG A 126 16.66 10.06 2.01
CA ARG A 126 15.45 10.07 2.85
C ARG A 126 15.72 9.35 4.16
N THR A 127 15.11 9.86 5.23
CA THR A 127 15.19 9.22 6.54
C THR A 127 14.66 7.79 6.45
N THR A 128 15.54 6.83 6.73
CA THR A 128 15.27 5.40 6.67
C THR A 128 15.73 4.75 7.98
N VAL A 129 14.91 3.84 8.50
CA VAL A 129 15.20 3.03 9.67
C VAL A 129 15.18 1.56 9.30
N PHE A 130 15.88 0.75 10.09
CA PHE A 130 16.14 -0.66 9.79
C PHE A 130 15.64 -1.57 10.91
N ASP A 131 15.42 -2.85 10.57
CA ASP A 131 15.00 -3.89 11.53
C ASP A 131 13.82 -3.42 12.39
N ALA A 132 12.78 -2.92 11.73
CA ALA A 132 11.71 -2.21 12.42
C ALA A 132 10.55 -3.16 12.74
N LEU A 133 9.97 -2.97 13.92
CA LEU A 133 8.76 -3.64 14.37
C LEU A 133 7.77 -2.57 14.83
N MET A 134 6.60 -2.56 14.20
CA MET A 134 5.50 -1.68 14.55
C MET A 134 4.40 -2.47 15.25
N ARG A 135 3.91 -1.91 16.36
CA ARG A 135 2.74 -2.41 17.07
C ARG A 135 1.79 -1.27 17.40
N ILE A 136 0.50 -1.52 17.19
CA ILE A 136 -0.55 -0.55 17.49
C ILE A 136 -1.34 -1.06 18.69
N ARG A 137 -1.52 -0.16 19.66
CA ARG A 137 -2.30 -0.40 20.88
C ARG A 137 -3.44 0.59 20.93
N THR A 138 -4.52 0.17 21.55
CA THR A 138 -5.71 0.98 21.79
C THR A 138 -6.16 0.78 23.22
N ASN A 139 -6.91 1.74 23.75
CA ASN A 139 -7.66 1.52 24.99
C ASN A 139 -8.88 0.62 24.73
N THR A 140 -9.50 0.14 25.82
CA THR A 140 -10.69 -0.70 25.79
C THR A 140 -11.80 -0.11 24.92
N GLY A 141 -12.47 -0.97 24.15
CA GLY A 141 -13.62 -0.63 23.32
C GLY A 141 -13.31 -0.60 21.81
N ILE A 142 -12.07 -0.34 21.41
CA ILE A 142 -11.61 -0.53 20.02
C ILE A 142 -10.38 -1.42 19.96
N ARG A 143 -10.19 -2.11 18.82
CA ARG A 143 -8.96 -2.84 18.52
C ARG A 143 -8.56 -2.74 17.05
N PRO A 144 -7.26 -2.76 16.73
CA PRO A 144 -6.81 -2.97 15.36
C PRO A 144 -7.14 -4.39 14.91
N VAL A 145 -7.73 -4.52 13.72
CA VAL A 145 -8.16 -5.81 13.16
C VAL A 145 -7.52 -6.12 11.82
N ASP A 146 -6.97 -5.10 11.15
CA ASP A 146 -6.49 -5.23 9.80
C ASP A 146 -5.40 -4.21 9.49
N PHE A 147 -4.43 -4.59 8.67
CA PHE A 147 -3.23 -3.82 8.40
C PHE A 147 -2.92 -3.86 6.90
N LEU A 148 -2.69 -2.69 6.31
CA LEU A 148 -2.49 -2.52 4.87
C LEU A 148 -1.20 -1.72 4.62
N GLY A 149 -0.23 -2.36 3.97
CA GLY A 149 1.06 -1.76 3.65
C GLY A 149 2.08 -2.80 3.21
N HIS A 150 3.34 -2.37 3.11
CA HIS A 150 4.48 -3.22 2.78
C HIS A 150 5.25 -3.61 4.04
N PHE A 151 4.94 -4.78 4.55
CA PHE A 151 5.56 -5.39 5.71
C PHE A 151 5.30 -6.89 5.70
N TYR A 152 5.96 -7.58 6.60
CA TYR A 152 5.73 -8.97 6.92
C TYR A 152 5.07 -9.09 8.30
N MET A 153 4.16 -10.05 8.47
CA MET A 153 3.52 -10.33 9.75
C MET A 153 3.57 -11.84 10.02
N THR A 154 4.12 -12.22 11.17
CA THR A 154 4.09 -13.61 11.67
C THR A 154 2.89 -13.88 12.58
N ASN A 155 2.26 -12.80 13.08
CA ASN A 155 1.10 -12.83 13.95
C ASN A 155 0.14 -11.70 13.56
N SER A 156 -1.03 -11.62 14.19
CA SER A 156 -2.06 -10.62 13.86
C SER A 156 -1.86 -9.25 14.50
N THR A 157 -0.69 -8.96 15.10
CA THR A 157 -0.49 -7.76 15.93
C THR A 157 0.80 -6.97 15.66
N GLU A 158 1.80 -7.60 15.04
CA GLU A 158 3.13 -7.03 14.86
C GLU A 158 3.51 -7.01 13.38
N MET A 159 3.81 -5.81 12.89
CA MET A 159 4.28 -5.57 11.54
C MET A 159 5.80 -5.46 11.56
N ILE A 160 6.46 -6.33 10.80
CA ILE A 160 7.92 -6.44 10.71
C ILE A 160 8.36 -5.83 9.37
N PHE A 161 9.37 -4.97 9.42
CA PHE A 161 9.94 -4.31 8.26
C PHE A 161 11.45 -4.53 8.25
N GLY A 162 11.99 -4.94 7.11
CA GLY A 162 13.43 -4.86 6.89
C GLY A 162 13.89 -3.40 6.93
N THR A 163 13.14 -2.53 6.26
CA THR A 163 13.29 -1.07 6.35
C THR A 163 11.95 -0.34 6.36
N MET A 164 11.90 0.81 7.03
CA MET A 164 10.82 1.78 6.93
C MET A 164 11.41 3.16 6.67
N ASP A 165 10.83 3.93 5.76
CA ASP A 165 11.30 5.28 5.43
C ASP A 165 10.21 6.33 5.61
N ALA A 166 10.58 7.60 5.48
CA ALA A 166 9.71 8.74 5.70
C ALA A 166 8.54 8.87 4.70
N ASP A 167 8.58 8.18 3.57
CA ASP A 167 7.55 8.30 2.52
C ASP A 167 6.48 7.19 2.62
N LYS A 168 6.82 6.05 3.24
CA LYS A 168 5.91 4.92 3.41
C LYS A 168 4.78 5.21 4.40
N THR A 169 3.59 4.69 4.08
CA THR A 169 2.42 4.75 4.94
C THR A 169 1.79 3.37 5.12
N VAL A 170 1.46 3.04 6.36
CA VAL A 170 0.63 1.88 6.72
C VAL A 170 -0.76 2.37 7.12
N ALA A 171 -1.80 1.72 6.61
CA ALA A 171 -3.18 1.98 7.03
C ALA A 171 -3.68 0.84 7.91
N VAL A 172 -4.44 1.17 8.96
CA VAL A 172 -4.91 0.19 9.94
C VAL A 172 -6.40 0.38 10.18
N GLU A 173 -7.15 -0.72 10.08
CA GLU A 173 -8.57 -0.75 10.39
C GLU A 173 -8.77 -0.97 11.89
N LEU A 174 -9.55 -0.10 12.51
CA LEU A 174 -9.99 -0.24 13.90
C LEU A 174 -11.46 -0.67 13.91
N LYS A 175 -11.80 -1.66 14.73
CA LYS A 175 -13.20 -2.06 14.98
C LYS A 175 -13.53 -1.92 16.45
N HIS A 176 -14.83 -1.77 16.71
CA HIS A 176 -15.38 -1.85 18.06
C HIS A 176 -15.26 -3.28 18.57
N ASP A 177 -14.73 -3.42 19.77
CA ASP A 177 -14.64 -4.69 20.50
C ASP A 177 -15.56 -4.67 21.74
N ASP A 178 -15.84 -3.47 22.26
CA ASP A 178 -16.80 -3.21 23.33
C ASP A 178 -17.34 -1.77 23.19
N LYS A 179 -18.17 -1.30 24.13
CA LYS A 179 -18.60 0.09 24.21
C LYS A 179 -17.41 1.01 24.45
N LEU A 180 -17.41 2.15 23.77
CA LEU A 180 -16.45 3.23 24.03
C LEU A 180 -16.82 3.99 25.30
N PRO A 181 -15.85 4.69 25.93
CA PRO A 181 -16.11 5.57 27.07
C PRO A 181 -17.25 6.56 26.76
N THR A 182 -18.21 6.68 27.68
CA THR A 182 -19.32 7.65 27.56
C THR A 182 -18.86 9.09 27.63
N GLU A 183 -17.73 9.32 28.33
CA GLU A 183 -17.06 10.62 28.45
C GLU A 183 -15.58 10.46 28.12
N GLY A 184 -15.02 11.48 27.46
CA GLY A 184 -13.60 11.54 27.12
C GLY A 184 -13.26 10.98 25.74
N ASN A 185 -11.99 10.61 25.59
CA ASN A 185 -11.40 10.21 24.31
C ASN A 185 -11.11 8.70 24.29
N SER A 186 -11.13 8.15 23.08
CA SER A 186 -10.47 6.90 22.75
C SER A 186 -9.03 7.19 22.32
N TYR A 187 -8.11 6.27 22.55
CA TYR A 187 -6.69 6.46 22.33
C TYR A 187 -6.13 5.39 21.40
N VAL A 188 -5.33 5.83 20.45
CA VAL A 188 -4.53 4.96 19.58
C VAL A 188 -3.07 5.29 19.82
N GLN A 189 -2.27 4.29 20.14
CA GLN A 189 -0.83 4.42 20.31
C GLN A 189 -0.09 3.54 19.32
N VAL A 190 0.70 4.16 18.46
CA VAL A 190 1.62 3.48 17.55
C VAL A 190 3.00 3.46 18.20
N ALA A 191 3.58 2.28 18.36
CA ALA A 191 4.95 2.08 18.81
C ALA A 191 5.77 1.46 17.69
N LEU A 192 6.80 2.15 17.24
CA LEU A 192 7.77 1.68 16.24
C LEU A 192 9.12 1.50 16.92
N LEU A 193 9.52 0.25 17.13
CA LEU A 193 10.86 -0.13 17.56
C LEU A 193 11.73 -0.30 16.32
N TYR A 194 12.90 0.33 16.28
CA TYR A 194 13.76 0.29 15.08
C TYR A 194 15.23 0.51 15.42
N THR A 195 16.10 0.22 14.46
CA THR A 195 17.53 0.54 14.49
C THR A 195 17.79 1.73 13.56
N SER A 196 18.34 2.83 14.09
CA SER A 196 18.70 4.01 13.30
C SER A 196 19.98 3.78 12.49
N ILE A 197 20.25 4.63 11.49
CA ILE A 197 21.50 4.58 10.70
C ILE A 197 22.79 4.66 11.53
N SER A 198 22.74 5.25 12.74
CA SER A 198 23.87 5.28 13.68
C SER A 198 24.02 4.01 14.53
N GLY A 199 23.26 2.94 14.24
CA GLY A 199 23.31 1.67 14.96
C GLY A 199 22.56 1.64 16.30
N GLN A 200 21.82 2.69 16.65
CA GLN A 200 21.08 2.76 17.91
C GLN A 200 19.69 2.14 17.80
N ARG A 201 19.33 1.28 18.76
CA ARG A 201 17.95 0.80 18.95
C ARG A 201 17.11 1.89 19.61
N ARG A 202 16.03 2.31 18.95
CA ARG A 202 15.16 3.41 19.38
C ARG A 202 13.70 3.01 19.30
N LEU A 203 12.87 3.64 20.13
CA LEU A 203 11.43 3.50 20.12
C LEU A 203 10.81 4.86 19.77
N ARG A 204 10.03 4.92 18.69
CA ARG A 204 9.17 6.06 18.37
C ARG A 204 7.75 5.74 18.79
N VAL A 205 7.13 6.64 19.55
CA VAL A 205 5.75 6.51 20.02
C VAL A 205 4.93 7.67 19.50
N LEU A 206 3.77 7.36 18.90
CA LEU A 206 2.77 8.33 18.49
C LEU A 206 1.48 8.02 19.24
N THR A 207 0.98 8.96 20.02
CA THR A 207 -0.30 8.84 20.72
C THR A 207 -1.31 9.79 20.10
N LEU A 208 -2.45 9.27 19.67
CA LEU A 208 -3.58 10.02 19.14
C LEU A 208 -4.77 9.84 20.08
N ALA A 209 -5.37 10.95 20.48
CA ALA A 209 -6.65 10.97 21.19
C ALA A 209 -7.78 11.30 20.20
N LEU A 210 -8.83 10.49 20.20
CA LEU A 210 -9.98 10.57 19.32
C LEU A 210 -11.23 10.83 20.17
N THR A 211 -11.94 11.91 19.88
CA THR A 211 -13.20 12.22 20.56
C THR A 211 -14.24 11.15 20.28
N VAL A 212 -14.90 10.65 21.32
CA VAL A 212 -16.01 9.69 21.21
C VAL A 212 -17.33 10.44 21.11
N THR A 213 -18.21 10.01 20.20
CA THR A 213 -19.56 10.57 20.07
C THR A 213 -20.57 9.49 19.71
N SER A 214 -21.80 9.66 20.19
CA SER A 214 -22.96 8.86 19.80
C SER A 214 -23.82 9.55 18.73
N SER A 215 -23.43 10.75 18.27
CA SER A 215 -24.17 11.55 17.31
C SER A 215 -23.52 11.55 15.93
N TYR A 216 -24.27 11.12 14.91
CA TYR A 216 -23.83 11.24 13.51
C TYR A 216 -23.54 12.69 13.11
N ALA A 217 -24.33 13.64 13.60
CA ALA A 217 -24.14 15.06 13.29
C ALA A 217 -22.77 15.59 13.77
N SER A 218 -22.22 15.00 14.83
CA SER A 218 -20.88 15.31 15.33
C SER A 218 -19.76 14.52 14.61
N LEU A 219 -20.08 13.37 14.02
CA LEU A 219 -19.12 12.50 13.33
C LEU A 219 -18.72 13.05 11.95
N TYR A 220 -19.70 13.37 11.10
CA TYR A 220 -19.44 13.74 9.70
C TYR A 220 -18.52 14.96 9.52
N PRO A 221 -18.61 16.02 10.34
CA PRO A 221 -17.67 17.14 10.27
C PRO A 221 -16.21 16.78 10.58
N LEU A 222 -15.96 15.61 11.19
CA LEU A 222 -14.61 15.12 11.54
C LEU A 222 -14.04 14.13 10.51
N CYS A 223 -14.80 13.81 9.46
CA CYS A 223 -14.31 12.89 8.42
C CYS A 223 -13.20 13.54 7.58
N ASP A 224 -12.12 12.80 7.40
CA ASP A 224 -11.03 13.17 6.49
C ASP A 224 -11.16 12.39 5.17
N LEU A 225 -11.52 13.10 4.10
CA LEU A 225 -11.76 12.50 2.78
C LEU A 225 -10.53 11.80 2.22
N ASP A 226 -9.37 12.45 2.27
CA ASP A 226 -8.15 11.92 1.66
C ASP A 226 -7.71 10.63 2.36
N THR A 227 -7.87 10.54 3.68
CA THR A 227 -7.60 9.33 4.48
C THR A 227 -8.58 8.21 4.13
N ILE A 228 -9.88 8.50 4.03
CA ILE A 228 -10.90 7.52 3.63
C ILE A 228 -10.57 6.96 2.23
N MET A 229 -10.17 7.82 1.30
CA MET A 229 -9.84 7.42 -0.05
C MET A 229 -8.51 6.65 -0.14
N ASN A 230 -7.49 7.04 0.63
CA ASN A 230 -6.24 6.26 0.75
C ASN A 230 -6.53 4.85 1.29
N TYR A 231 -7.34 4.74 2.34
CA TYR A 231 -7.74 3.45 2.91
C TYR A 231 -8.55 2.61 1.91
N THR A 232 -9.57 3.21 1.29
CA THR A 232 -10.42 2.54 0.28
C THR A 232 -9.58 1.99 -0.87
N MET A 233 -8.61 2.77 -1.36
CA MET A 233 -7.68 2.34 -2.39
C MET A 233 -6.84 1.14 -1.94
N LYS A 234 -6.29 1.14 -0.72
CA LYS A 234 -5.50 0.01 -0.19
C LYS A 234 -6.32 -1.25 0.02
N VAL A 235 -7.57 -1.11 0.47
CA VAL A 235 -8.52 -2.23 0.56
C VAL A 235 -8.80 -2.80 -0.83
N ALA A 236 -9.06 -1.95 -1.83
CA ALA A 236 -9.26 -2.38 -3.20
C ALA A 236 -8.05 -3.14 -3.77
N ILE A 237 -6.83 -2.65 -3.53
CA ILE A 237 -5.58 -3.32 -3.94
C ILE A 237 -5.50 -4.73 -3.33
N ARG A 238 -5.74 -4.88 -2.03
CA ARG A 238 -5.72 -6.21 -1.40
C ARG A 238 -6.79 -7.13 -1.99
N SER A 239 -7.97 -6.61 -2.27
CA SER A 239 -9.08 -7.39 -2.82
C SER A 239 -8.81 -7.90 -4.24
N ILE A 240 -7.84 -7.37 -4.99
CA ILE A 240 -7.44 -7.88 -6.32
C ILE A 240 -7.05 -9.37 -6.27
N LEU A 241 -6.47 -9.83 -5.16
CA LEU A 241 -6.10 -11.24 -4.98
C LEU A 241 -7.23 -12.11 -4.45
N LEU A 242 -8.30 -11.51 -3.92
CA LEU A 242 -9.34 -12.19 -3.14
C LEU A 242 -10.72 -12.16 -3.81
N SER A 243 -10.95 -11.24 -4.73
CA SER A 243 -12.28 -10.92 -5.27
C SER A 243 -12.21 -10.66 -6.77
N THR A 244 -13.38 -10.71 -7.43
CA THR A 244 -13.48 -10.40 -8.86
C THR A 244 -13.44 -8.89 -9.07
N PRO A 245 -12.98 -8.39 -10.24
CA PRO A 245 -12.92 -6.95 -10.52
C PRO A 245 -14.28 -6.27 -10.37
N LYS A 246 -15.34 -6.93 -10.82
CA LYS A 246 -16.71 -6.45 -10.65
C LYS A 246 -17.08 -6.28 -9.17
N SER A 247 -16.80 -7.30 -8.34
CA SER A 247 -17.11 -7.24 -6.90
C SER A 247 -16.37 -6.12 -6.18
N ILE A 248 -15.11 -5.85 -6.55
CA ILE A 248 -14.33 -4.74 -5.98
C ILE A 248 -14.98 -3.40 -6.34
N ARG A 249 -15.37 -3.22 -7.60
CA ARG A 249 -16.03 -1.99 -8.08
C ARG A 249 -17.37 -1.77 -7.38
N ASP A 250 -18.19 -2.82 -7.31
CA ASP A 250 -19.49 -2.77 -6.65
C ASP A 250 -19.32 -2.43 -5.16
N SER A 251 -18.32 -3.00 -4.48
CA SER A 251 -18.01 -2.70 -3.08
C SER A 251 -17.70 -1.22 -2.84
N ILE A 252 -16.87 -0.60 -3.70
CA ILE A 252 -16.53 0.84 -3.61
C ILE A 252 -17.79 1.70 -3.82
N ILE A 253 -18.63 1.36 -4.81
CA ILE A 253 -19.87 2.08 -5.11
C ILE A 253 -20.84 1.97 -3.93
N THR A 254 -21.06 0.75 -3.42
CA THR A 254 -21.96 0.48 -2.29
C THR A 254 -21.47 1.18 -1.03
N GLN A 255 -20.18 1.13 -0.70
CA GLN A 255 -19.62 1.83 0.46
C GLN A 255 -19.84 3.35 0.35
N THR A 256 -19.56 3.93 -0.81
CA THR A 256 -19.76 5.36 -1.08
C THR A 256 -21.23 5.76 -0.94
N ALA A 257 -22.14 5.01 -1.55
CA ALA A 257 -23.58 5.26 -1.46
C ALA A 257 -24.09 5.13 -0.01
N ASN A 258 -23.64 4.12 0.73
CA ASN A 258 -24.05 3.89 2.12
C ASN A 258 -23.59 5.02 3.05
N MET A 259 -22.36 5.53 2.90
CA MET A 259 -21.86 6.67 3.68
C MET A 259 -22.76 7.91 3.51
N LEU A 260 -23.16 8.21 2.27
CA LEU A 260 -23.99 9.37 1.95
C LEU A 260 -25.47 9.17 2.30
N ALA A 261 -26.00 7.96 2.11
CA ALA A 261 -27.34 7.60 2.51
C ALA A 261 -27.52 7.68 4.04
N CYS A 262 -26.52 7.24 4.80
CA CYS A 262 -26.50 7.37 6.26
C CYS A 262 -26.52 8.85 6.69
N TYR A 263 -25.74 9.71 6.03
CA TYR A 263 -25.76 11.15 6.29
C TYR A 263 -27.13 11.76 6.02
N ARG A 264 -27.73 11.47 4.85
CA ARG A 264 -29.06 11.95 4.49
C ARG A 264 -30.11 11.53 5.52
N LYS A 265 -30.06 10.28 5.99
CA LYS A 265 -31.05 9.74 6.93
C LYS A 265 -30.95 10.36 8.33
N HIS A 266 -29.74 10.63 8.81
CA HIS A 266 -29.51 10.97 10.22
C HIS A 266 -29.11 12.43 10.48
N CYS A 267 -28.68 13.17 9.45
CA CYS A 267 -28.16 14.54 9.60
C CYS A 267 -28.87 15.57 8.73
N ALA A 268 -29.42 15.19 7.57
CA ALA A 268 -30.12 16.13 6.71
C ALA A 268 -31.52 16.46 7.24
N GLN A 269 -31.86 17.75 7.27
CA GLN A 269 -33.23 18.20 7.51
C GLN A 269 -34.14 17.82 6.33
N SER A 270 -35.46 18.04 6.44
CA SER A 270 -36.46 17.63 5.43
C SER A 270 -36.22 18.28 4.05
N THR A 271 -35.34 17.65 3.26
CA THR A 271 -34.98 18.03 1.88
C THR A 271 -35.75 17.19 0.87
N ALA A 272 -36.02 17.78 -0.30
CA ALA A 272 -36.75 17.09 -1.37
C ALA A 272 -36.05 15.78 -1.81
N ALA A 273 -36.84 14.78 -2.20
CA ALA A 273 -36.34 13.46 -2.61
C ALA A 273 -35.41 13.50 -3.84
N GLY A 274 -35.56 14.51 -4.71
CA GLY A 274 -34.73 14.68 -5.92
C GLY A 274 -33.35 15.30 -5.71
N GLN A 275 -33.00 15.68 -4.47
CA GLN A 275 -31.70 16.29 -4.17
C GLN A 275 -30.72 15.26 -3.61
N LEU A 276 -29.46 15.29 -4.03
CA LEU A 276 -28.38 14.56 -3.37
C LEU A 276 -27.73 15.46 -2.32
N ILE A 277 -27.83 15.08 -1.05
CA ILE A 277 -27.31 15.86 0.08
C ILE A 277 -26.00 15.26 0.54
N LEU A 278 -24.94 16.08 0.57
CA LEU A 278 -23.59 15.67 0.94
C LEU A 278 -23.11 16.46 2.16
N PRO A 279 -22.35 15.85 3.09
CA PRO A 279 -21.66 16.63 4.12
C PRO A 279 -20.48 17.37 3.49
N GLU A 280 -20.15 18.55 4.04
CA GLU A 280 -19.10 19.42 3.50
C GLU A 280 -17.74 18.69 3.38
N THR A 281 -17.38 17.89 4.39
CA THR A 281 -16.15 17.09 4.44
C THR A 281 -16.07 16.00 3.38
N LEU A 282 -17.22 15.49 2.90
CA LEU A 282 -17.28 14.40 1.90
C LEU A 282 -17.92 14.85 0.58
N LYS A 283 -18.01 16.17 0.32
CA LYS A 283 -18.62 16.69 -0.91
C LYS A 283 -17.95 16.16 -2.20
N LEU A 284 -16.65 15.85 -2.11
CA LEU A 284 -15.86 15.29 -3.22
C LEU A 284 -15.75 13.76 -3.19
N LEU A 285 -16.35 13.09 -2.21
CA LEU A 285 -16.28 11.62 -2.08
C LEU A 285 -16.76 10.89 -3.35
N PRO A 286 -17.92 11.21 -3.95
CA PRO A 286 -18.35 10.57 -5.19
C PRO A 286 -17.34 10.74 -6.34
N MET A 287 -16.71 11.92 -6.42
CA MET A 287 -15.74 12.23 -7.46
C MET A 287 -14.46 11.41 -7.28
N TYR A 288 -13.93 11.33 -6.06
CA TYR A 288 -12.71 10.56 -5.75
C TYR A 288 -12.96 9.05 -5.92
N ALA A 289 -14.14 8.56 -5.52
CA ALA A 289 -14.54 7.18 -5.76
C ALA A 289 -14.63 6.86 -7.26
N ALA A 290 -15.24 7.76 -8.05
CA ALA A 290 -15.30 7.61 -9.50
C ALA A 290 -13.90 7.65 -10.15
N ALA A 291 -12.99 8.48 -9.65
CA ALA A 291 -11.61 8.53 -10.11
C ALA A 291 -10.87 7.21 -9.83
N LEU A 292 -11.01 6.65 -8.62
CA LEU A 292 -10.44 5.35 -8.27
C LEU A 292 -10.98 4.24 -9.20
N LEU A 293 -12.29 4.23 -9.46
CA LEU A 293 -12.93 3.27 -10.36
C LEU A 293 -12.50 3.40 -11.84
N LYS A 294 -12.00 4.58 -12.24
CA LYS A 294 -11.50 4.85 -13.60
C LYS A 294 -9.98 4.75 -13.70
N SER A 295 -9.28 4.67 -12.57
CA SER A 295 -7.83 4.58 -12.53
C SER A 295 -7.32 3.25 -13.09
N ASP A 296 -6.13 3.27 -13.69
CA ASP A 296 -5.47 2.10 -14.27
C ASP A 296 -5.34 0.91 -13.31
N LEU A 297 -5.42 1.15 -12.00
CA LEU A 297 -5.50 0.11 -10.98
C LEU A 297 -6.74 -0.79 -11.16
N LEU A 298 -7.91 -0.23 -11.48
CA LEU A 298 -9.22 -0.91 -11.46
C LEU A 298 -9.98 -0.92 -12.79
N THR A 299 -9.53 -0.22 -13.83
CA THR A 299 -10.22 -0.18 -15.13
C THR A 299 -10.22 -1.54 -15.83
N GLY A 300 -9.29 -2.44 -15.49
CA GLY A 300 -9.23 -3.81 -16.02
C GLY A 300 -9.11 -3.88 -17.55
N THR A 301 -8.70 -2.78 -18.20
CA THR A 301 -8.61 -2.66 -19.66
C THR A 301 -7.34 -3.32 -20.19
N GLN A 302 -7.38 -3.79 -21.43
CA GLN A 302 -6.21 -4.34 -22.12
C GLN A 302 -5.14 -3.29 -22.46
N THR A 303 -5.43 -2.00 -22.23
CA THR A 303 -4.52 -0.88 -22.46
C THR A 303 -3.40 -0.81 -21.43
N VAL A 304 -3.61 -1.35 -20.22
CA VAL A 304 -2.62 -1.37 -19.14
C VAL A 304 -1.97 -2.75 -19.10
N THR A 305 -0.64 -2.80 -19.11
CA THR A 305 0.07 -4.10 -19.02
C THR A 305 -0.04 -4.69 -17.62
N THR A 306 0.15 -6.01 -17.51
CA THR A 306 0.14 -6.69 -16.21
C THR A 306 1.24 -6.14 -15.29
N ASP A 307 2.40 -5.81 -15.84
CA ASP A 307 3.50 -5.22 -15.10
C ASP A 307 3.23 -3.77 -14.68
N ASP A 308 2.55 -2.95 -15.49
CA ASP A 308 2.16 -1.58 -15.09
C ASP A 308 1.19 -1.64 -13.92
N ARG A 309 0.20 -2.54 -13.97
CA ARG A 309 -0.75 -2.70 -12.87
C ARG A 309 -0.12 -3.30 -11.62
N SER A 310 0.80 -4.25 -11.77
CA SER A 310 1.56 -4.81 -10.63
C SER A 310 2.43 -3.73 -9.97
N TRP A 311 3.03 -2.84 -10.76
CA TRP A 311 3.75 -1.69 -10.24
C TRP A 311 2.83 -0.69 -9.52
N LEU A 312 1.65 -0.39 -10.05
CA LEU A 312 0.65 0.45 -9.38
C LEU A 312 0.18 -0.18 -8.05
N ILE A 313 -0.10 -1.48 -8.04
CA ILE A 313 -0.46 -2.23 -6.82
C ILE A 313 0.60 -2.03 -5.74
N HIS A 314 1.88 -2.17 -6.10
CA HIS A 314 3.00 -1.97 -5.17
C HIS A 314 3.07 -0.51 -4.71
N ARG A 315 3.17 0.43 -5.65
CA ARG A 315 3.37 1.86 -5.35
C ARG A 315 2.23 2.46 -4.52
N LEU A 316 0.98 2.14 -4.86
CA LEU A 316 -0.19 2.70 -4.19
C LEU A 316 -0.44 2.10 -2.81
N MET A 317 0.03 0.87 -2.55
CA MET A 317 -0.08 0.23 -1.23
C MET A 317 0.79 0.92 -0.17
N SER A 318 1.98 1.42 -0.53
CA SER A 318 2.86 2.18 0.38
C SER A 318 2.61 3.69 0.36
N MET A 319 1.81 4.20 -0.58
CA MET A 319 1.63 5.63 -0.83
C MET A 319 1.00 6.37 0.36
N ASN A 320 1.55 7.56 0.64
CA ASN A 320 1.02 8.48 1.63
C ASN A 320 -0.24 9.21 1.14
N ILE A 321 -0.95 9.84 2.08
CA ILE A 321 -2.25 10.51 1.84
C ILE A 321 -2.14 11.57 0.73
N LYS A 322 -1.09 12.41 0.77
CA LYS A 322 -0.88 13.47 -0.24
C LYS A 322 -0.64 12.90 -1.64
N GLY A 323 0.15 11.83 -1.72
CA GLY A 323 0.44 11.13 -2.97
C GLY A 323 -0.81 10.48 -3.54
N SER A 324 -1.61 9.79 -2.71
CA SER A 324 -2.84 9.15 -3.17
C SER A 324 -3.89 10.17 -3.63
N SER A 325 -3.97 11.32 -2.96
CA SER A 325 -4.86 12.41 -3.37
C SER A 325 -4.45 12.94 -4.76
N ALA A 326 -3.15 13.19 -4.98
CA ALA A 326 -2.62 13.62 -6.27
C ALA A 326 -2.76 12.55 -7.38
N TYR A 327 -2.71 11.26 -7.03
CA TYR A 327 -2.97 10.16 -7.96
C TYR A 327 -4.43 10.11 -8.40
N LEU A 328 -5.36 10.23 -7.46
CA LEU A 328 -6.79 10.20 -7.74
C LEU A 328 -7.28 11.48 -8.43
N TYR A 329 -6.68 12.62 -8.10
CA TYR A 329 -7.04 13.90 -8.66
C TYR A 329 -5.78 14.68 -9.08
N PRO A 330 -5.30 14.47 -10.32
CA PRO A 330 -4.12 15.14 -10.84
C PRO A 330 -4.25 16.66 -10.82
N ARG A 331 -3.14 17.34 -10.53
CA ARG A 331 -3.08 18.82 -10.52
C ARG A 331 -2.92 19.31 -11.95
N ILE A 332 -3.90 20.08 -12.43
CA ILE A 332 -3.87 20.72 -13.74
C ILE A 332 -3.52 22.19 -13.53
N TYR A 333 -2.38 22.62 -14.10
CA TYR A 333 -1.94 24.01 -14.06
C TYR A 333 -2.18 24.67 -15.42
N PRO A 334 -2.82 25.85 -15.49
CA PRO A 334 -2.82 26.64 -16.71
C PRO A 334 -1.39 27.15 -16.95
N LEU A 335 -0.84 26.88 -18.12
CA LEU A 335 0.53 27.27 -18.51
C LEU A 335 0.55 28.61 -19.22
#